data_AF-A0A8C9NMV1-F1
#
_entry.id   AF-A0A8C9NMV1-F1
#
_cell.length_a   1.000
_cell.length_b   1.000
_cell.length_c   1.000
_cell.angle_alpha   90.00
_cell.angle_beta   90.00
_cell.angle_gamma   90.00
#
_symmetry.space_group_name_H-M   'P 1'
#
loop_
_entity.id
_entity.type
_entity.pdbx_description
1 polymer ?
#
loop_
_entity_poly.entity_id
_entity_poly.type
_entity_poly.pdbx_seq_one_letter_code
_entity_poly.pdbx_strand_id
1 'polypeptide(L)' 'MKILFLLFPLLLLLVQAAAGSRIQCRERGGICSSVRCLPPLRTIGRCSDMELCCRR' A
#
# COMPACT_ATOMS: atom_id res chain seq x y z
N MET A 1 2.73 32.95 3.31
CA MET A 1 1.44 32.37 2.86
C MET A 1 1.58 31.64 1.51
N LYS A 2 2.46 30.63 1.39
CA LYS A 2 2.69 29.92 0.10
C LYS A 2 3.08 28.44 0.26
N ILE A 3 3.45 28.02 1.48
CA ILE A 3 3.84 26.65 1.84
C ILE A 3 2.66 25.66 1.79
N LEU A 4 1.42 26.10 2.04
CA LEU A 4 0.24 25.21 1.95
C LEU A 4 0.09 24.58 0.55
N PHE A 5 0.44 25.32 -0.50
CA PHE A 5 0.33 24.85 -1.88
C PHE A 5 1.38 23.81 -2.26
N LEU A 6 2.47 23.68 -1.50
CA LEU A 6 3.50 22.66 -1.70
C LEU A 6 3.20 21.36 -0.92
N LEU A 7 2.48 21.46 0.20
CA LEU A 7 2.02 20.30 0.96
C LEU A 7 1.01 19.46 0.18
N PHE A 8 0.08 20.11 -0.52
CA PHE A 8 -0.95 19.43 -1.30
C PHE A 8 -0.40 18.47 -2.38
N PRO A 9 0.50 18.87 -3.29
CA PRO A 9 1.07 17.96 -4.28
C PRO A 9 1.94 16.88 -3.65
N LEU A 10 2.63 17.17 -2.54
CA LEU A 10 3.41 16.16 -1.83
C LEU A 10 2.49 15.04 -1.31
N LEU A 11 1.39 15.41 -0.63
CA LEU A 11 0.40 14.46 -0.13
C LEU A 11 -0.22 13.62 -1.25
N LEU A 12 -0.52 14.23 -2.40
CA LEU A 12 -1.00 13.50 -3.58
C LEU A 12 0.03 12.48 -4.09
N LEU A 13 1.31 12.84 -4.11
CA LEU A 13 2.39 11.95 -4.55
C LEU A 13 2.52 10.74 -3.61
N LEU A 14 2.45 10.97 -2.30
CA LEU A 14 2.48 9.89 -1.30
C LEU A 14 1.27 8.95 -1.44
N VAL A 15 0.07 9.48 -1.70
CA VAL A 15 -1.14 8.67 -1.91
C VAL A 15 -1.02 7.81 -3.16
N GLN A 16 -0.46 8.33 -4.25
CA GLN A 16 -0.24 7.55 -5.48
C GLN A 16 0.80 6.43 -5.29
N ALA A 17 1.88 6.71 -4.55
CA ALA A 17 2.89 5.70 -4.21
C ALA A 17 2.28 4.54 -3.41
N ALA A 18 1.44 4.84 -2.41
CA ALA A 18 0.75 3.82 -1.62
C ALA A 18 -0.35 3.08 -2.42
N ALA A 19 -0.98 3.73 -3.39
CA ALA A 19 -1.95 3.09 -4.27
C ALA A 19 -1.28 2.08 -5.22
N GLY A 20 -0.11 2.41 -5.77
CA GLY A 20 0.61 1.54 -6.70
C GLY A 20 0.97 0.17 -6.12
N SER A 21 1.44 0.13 -4.87
CA SER A 21 1.75 -1.12 -4.15
C SER A 21 0.51 -1.97 -3.85
N ARG A 22 -0.63 -1.34 -3.55
CA ARG A 22 -1.94 -2.01 -3.37
C ARG A 22 -2.42 -2.65 -4.68
N ILE A 23 -2.36 -1.91 -5.78
CA ILE A 23 -2.78 -2.40 -7.11
C ILE A 23 -1.89 -3.58 -7.51
N GLN A 24 -0.57 -3.47 -7.35
CA GLN A 24 0.36 -4.55 -7.69
C GLN A 24 0.11 -5.83 -6.85
N CYS A 25 -0.22 -5.70 -5.57
CA CYS A 25 -0.62 -6.83 -4.75
C CYS A 25 -1.88 -7.52 -5.29
N ARG A 26 -2.86 -6.71 -5.71
CA ARG A 26 -4.14 -7.20 -6.27
C ARG A 26 -3.98 -7.84 -7.63
N GLU A 27 -3.12 -7.31 -8.50
CA GLU A 27 -2.77 -7.92 -9.80
C GLU A 27 -2.07 -9.27 -9.62
N ARG A 28 -1.28 -9.42 -8.55
CA ARG A 28 -0.71 -10.71 -8.15
C ARG A 28 -1.75 -11.65 -7.49
N GLY A 29 -3.04 -11.30 -7.45
CA GLY A 29 -4.09 -12.10 -6.81
C GLY A 29 -3.97 -12.18 -5.28
N GLY A 30 -3.27 -11.22 -4.67
CA GLY A 30 -3.15 -11.08 -3.22
C GLY A 30 -4.13 -10.08 -2.62
N ILE A 31 -4.18 -10.06 -1.29
CA ILE A 31 -4.95 -9.11 -0.48
C ILE A 31 -4.02 -8.35 0.47
N CYS A 32 -4.34 -7.10 0.78
CA CYS A 32 -3.59 -6.31 1.74
C CYS A 32 -4.14 -6.55 3.16
N SER A 33 -3.27 -6.92 4.09
CA SER A 33 -3.58 -7.10 5.51
C SER A 33 -2.72 -6.16 6.35
N SER A 34 -3.35 -5.40 7.24
CA SER A 34 -2.70 -4.40 8.10
C SER A 34 -1.99 -4.96 9.33
N VAL A 35 -2.21 -6.23 9.67
CA VAL A 35 -1.68 -6.82 10.91
C VAL A 35 -0.67 -7.92 10.58
N ARG A 36 -1.14 -9.01 9.99
CA ARG A 36 -0.33 -10.18 9.57
C ARG A 36 -1.13 -10.99 8.55
N CYS A 37 -0.45 -11.81 7.75
CA CYS A 37 -1.13 -12.82 6.95
C CYS A 37 -1.55 -13.98 7.85
N LEU A 38 -2.86 -14.27 7.90
CA LEU A 38 -3.37 -15.43 8.62
C LEU A 38 -3.24 -16.69 7.74
N PRO A 39 -2.87 -17.85 8.30
CA PRO A 39 -2.90 -19.11 7.57
C PRO A 39 -4.29 -19.36 6.98
N PRO A 40 -4.42 -19.79 5.70
CA PRO A 40 -3.38 -20.34 4.83
C PRO A 40 -2.59 -19.30 4.01
N LEU A 41 -2.81 -18.00 4.18
CA LEU A 41 -2.14 -16.97 3.39
C LEU A 41 -0.70 -16.75 3.86
N ARG A 42 0.20 -16.53 2.90
CA ARG A 42 1.62 -16.20 3.08
C ARG A 42 1.89 -14.77 2.63
N THR A 43 2.88 -14.14 3.27
CA THR A 43 3.35 -12.82 2.88
C THR A 43 4.16 -12.92 1.60
N ILE A 44 3.71 -12.27 0.54
CA ILE A 44 4.40 -12.21 -0.76
C ILE A 44 5.02 -10.83 -1.06
N GLY A 45 4.72 -9.84 -0.23
CA GLY A 45 5.20 -8.46 -0.39
C GLY A 45 4.56 -7.51 0.62
N ARG A 46 4.59 -6.22 0.31
CA ARG A 46 3.95 -5.16 1.12
C ARG A 46 3.05 -4.30 0.24
N CYS A 47 1.91 -3.90 0.78
CA CYS A 47 1.00 -2.94 0.18
C CYS A 47 1.25 -1.51 0.68
N SER A 48 1.81 -1.35 1.87
CA SER A 48 2.21 -0.07 2.48
C SER A 48 3.21 -0.38 3.60
N ASP A 49 3.79 0.62 4.25
CA ASP A 49 4.66 0.42 5.42
C ASP A 49 3.95 -0.35 6.54
N MET A 50 2.62 -0.16 6.66
CA MET A 50 1.78 -0.80 7.67
C MET A 50 0.95 -1.97 7.11
N GLU A 51 1.00 -2.27 5.81
CA GLU A 51 0.18 -3.32 5.19
C GLU A 51 1.03 -4.34 4.44
N LEU A 52 0.79 -5.61 4.73
CA LEU A 52 1.42 -6.75 4.07
C LEU A 52 0.55 -7.24 2.92
N CYS A 53 1.19 -7.62 1.81
CA CYS A 53 0.52 -8.31 0.71
C CYS A 53 0.51 -9.82 1.00
N CYS A 54 -0.69 -10.37 1.18
CA CYS A 54 -0.94 -11.76 1.53
C CYS A 54 -1.55 -12.51 0.35
N ARG A 55 -1.04 -13.70 0.04
CA ARG A 55 -1.60 -14.58 -0.99
C ARG A 55 -1.62 -16.01 -0.49
N ARG A 56 -2.64 -16.78 -0.86
CA ARG A 56 -2.71 -18.21 -0.57
C ARG A 56 -1.62 -18.98 -1.33
#